data_AF-A0A2K4AGQ5-F1
#
_entry.id   AF-A0A2K4AGQ5-F1
#
_cell.length_a   1.000
_cell.length_b   1.000
_cell.length_c   1.000
_cell.angle_alpha   90.00
_cell.angle_beta   90.00
_cell.angle_gamma   90.00
#
_symmetry.space_group_name_H-M   'P 1'
#
loop_
_entity.id
_entity.type
_entity.pdbx_description
1 polymer ?
#
loop_
_entity_poly.entity_id
_entity_poly.type
_entity_poly.pdbx_seq_one_letter_code
_entity_poly.pdbx_strand_id
1 'polypeptide(L)'
;MNCQTESVVRLCVRYAEQLSVFEEFTVLDILGDISVDQISDSTLYYICEKFYLLVLQNNVMGVKIIENNMETVCEVKYKKMF
;
A
#
# COMPACT_ATOMS: atom_id res chain seq x y z
N MET A 1 0.72 -18.60 -2.94
CA MET A 1 0.84 -17.29 -2.25
C MET A 1 0.90 -17.57 -0.75
N ASN A 2 1.89 -17.04 -0.04
CA ASN A 2 2.12 -17.39 1.37
C ASN A 2 1.14 -16.61 2.29
N CYS A 3 0.61 -17.23 3.35
CA CYS A 3 -0.34 -16.59 4.28
C CYS A 3 0.23 -15.30 4.93
N GLN A 4 1.55 -15.17 4.95
CA GLN A 4 2.26 -14.00 5.45
C GLN A 4 2.06 -12.78 4.54
N THR A 5 2.13 -12.95 3.21
CA THR A 5 1.97 -11.84 2.25
C THR A 5 0.58 -11.23 2.30
N GLU A 6 -0.47 -12.06 2.36
CA GLU A 6 -1.87 -11.62 2.52
C GLU A 6 -2.09 -10.87 3.84
N SER A 7 -1.39 -11.28 4.89
CA SER A 7 -1.45 -10.58 6.18
C SER A 7 -0.80 -9.20 6.11
N VAL A 8 0.31 -9.06 5.38
CA VAL A 8 0.96 -7.76 5.13
C VAL A 8 0.06 -6.83 4.33
N VAL A 9 -0.60 -7.31 3.27
CA VAL A 9 -1.55 -6.49 2.49
C VAL A 9 -2.68 -5.96 3.38
N ARG A 10 -3.26 -6.80 4.23
CA ARG A 10 -4.30 -6.38 5.18
C ARG A 10 -3.79 -5.36 6.21
N LEU A 11 -2.54 -5.51 6.65
CA LEU A 11 -1.90 -4.53 7.52
C LEU A 11 -1.75 -3.19 6.79
N CYS A 12 -1.28 -3.20 5.53
CA CYS A 12 -1.17 -1.98 4.74
C CYS A 12 -2.51 -1.23 4.60
N VAL A 13 -3.61 -1.96 4.36
CA VAL A 13 -4.96 -1.37 4.31
C VAL A 13 -5.32 -0.73 5.64
N ARG A 14 -5.17 -1.44 6.76
CA ARG A 14 -5.48 -0.89 8.09
C ARG A 14 -4.63 0.34 8.41
N TYR A 15 -3.34 0.28 8.09
CA TYR A 15 -2.42 1.41 8.29
C TYR A 15 -2.84 2.61 7.44
N ALA A 16 -3.15 2.41 6.15
CA ALA A 16 -3.64 3.47 5.28
C ALA A 16 -4.94 4.11 5.82
N GLU A 17 -5.86 3.31 6.35
CA GLU A 17 -7.13 3.77 6.93
C GLU A 17 -6.95 4.47 8.30
N GLN A 18 -6.03 3.99 9.14
CA GLN A 18 -5.86 4.47 10.52
C GLN A 18 -4.80 5.58 10.67
N LEU A 19 -3.73 5.56 9.90
CA LEU A 19 -2.65 6.54 10.02
C LEU A 19 -3.15 7.92 9.64
N SER A 20 -3.25 8.80 10.62
CA SER A 20 -3.43 10.25 10.42
C SER A 20 -2.13 10.94 10.00
N VAL A 21 -1.03 10.19 9.90
CA VAL A 21 0.34 10.74 9.82
C VAL A 21 0.75 11.10 8.40
N PHE A 22 0.21 10.42 7.39
CA PHE A 22 0.56 10.68 5.99
C PHE A 22 -0.62 11.30 5.25
N GLU A 23 -0.48 12.58 4.89
CA GLU A 23 -1.38 13.22 3.94
C GLU A 23 -1.23 12.56 2.55
N GLU A 24 0.01 12.26 2.15
CA GLU A 24 0.38 11.56 0.93
C GLU A 24 1.43 10.48 1.25
N PHE A 25 1.30 9.29 0.65
CA PHE A 25 2.17 8.14 0.93
C PHE A 25 2.26 7.18 -0.25
N THR A 26 3.28 6.33 -0.23
CA THR A 26 3.43 5.12 -1.03
C THR A 26 3.24 3.88 -0.16
N VAL A 27 3.05 2.71 -0.79
CA VAL A 27 3.00 1.43 -0.05
C VAL A 27 4.35 1.15 0.65
N LEU A 28 5.46 1.64 0.09
CA LEU A 28 6.79 1.50 0.68
C LEU A 28 6.92 2.22 2.02
N ASP A 29 6.31 3.40 2.14
CA ASP A 29 6.32 4.17 3.39
C ASP A 29 5.63 3.39 4.53
N ILE A 30 4.51 2.75 4.22
CA ILE A 30 3.79 1.90 5.17
C ILE A 30 4.61 0.65 5.52
N LEU A 31 5.25 0.01 4.54
CA LEU A 31 6.07 -1.18 4.79
C LEU A 31 7.34 -0.87 5.60
N GLY A 32 7.92 0.31 5.41
CA GLY A 32 9.01 0.82 6.23
C GLY A 32 8.60 1.00 7.70
N ASP A 33 7.40 1.52 7.95
CA ASP A 33 6.87 1.72 9.31
C ASP A 33 6.52 0.38 10.00
N ILE A 34 5.99 -0.60 9.25
CA ILE A 34 5.68 -1.95 9.77
C ILE A 34 6.96 -2.75 10.10
N SER A 35 8.16 -2.22 9.79
CA SER A 35 9.45 -2.86 10.08
C SER A 35 9.54 -4.29 9.49
N VAL A 36 9.01 -4.48 8.29
CA VAL A 36 9.09 -5.79 7.61
C VAL A 36 10.49 -5.94 7.02
N ASP A 37 11.43 -6.44 7.82
CA ASP A 37 12.78 -6.75 7.37
C ASP A 37 12.77 -7.83 6.27
N GLN A 38 13.48 -7.57 5.17
CA GLN A 38 13.78 -8.51 4.08
C GLN A 38 12.57 -9.01 3.26
N ILE A 39 11.78 -8.09 2.68
CA ILE A 39 10.83 -8.44 1.61
C ILE A 39 11.59 -8.59 0.29
N SER A 40 11.45 -9.73 -0.40
CA SER A 40 11.93 -9.90 -1.78
C SER A 40 11.20 -8.98 -2.75
N ASP A 41 11.87 -8.46 -3.78
CA ASP A 41 11.27 -7.56 -4.80
C ASP A 41 9.96 -8.10 -5.41
N SER A 42 9.86 -9.41 -5.65
CA SER A 42 8.64 -10.03 -6.18
C SER A 42 7.44 -9.98 -5.21
N THR A 43 7.71 -10.14 -3.92
CA THR A 43 6.70 -10.01 -2.85
C THR A 43 6.32 -8.55 -2.65
N LEU A 44 7.28 -7.64 -2.74
CA LEU A 44 7.05 -6.21 -2.67
C LEU A 44 6.12 -5.75 -3.80
N TYR A 45 6.47 -6.11 -5.04
CA TYR A 45 5.68 -5.80 -6.22
C TYR A 45 4.24 -6.32 -6.08
N TYR A 46 4.08 -7.55 -5.60
CA TYR A 46 2.76 -8.11 -5.35
C TYR A 46 1.94 -7.31 -4.32
N ILE A 47 2.56 -6.90 -3.21
CA ILE A 47 1.86 -6.11 -2.18
C ILE A 47 1.42 -4.77 -2.77
N CYS A 48 2.30 -4.08 -3.50
CA CYS A 48 1.98 -2.83 -4.19
C CYS A 48 0.81 -3.01 -5.17
N GLU A 49 0.86 -4.04 -6.02
CA GLU A 49 -0.18 -4.34 -7.01
C GLU A 49 -1.53 -4.65 -6.35
N LYS A 50 -1.53 -5.48 -5.30
CA LYS A 50 -2.75 -5.79 -4.55
C LYS A 50 -3.34 -4.57 -3.88
N PHE A 51 -2.53 -3.75 -3.24
CA PHE A 51 -2.99 -2.54 -2.58
C PHE A 51 -3.58 -1.55 -3.61
N TYR A 52 -2.90 -1.34 -4.73
CA TYR A 52 -3.39 -0.53 -5.85
C TYR A 52 -4.77 -0.98 -6.34
N LEU A 53 -4.95 -2.28 -6.58
CA LEU A 53 -6.24 -2.85 -7.00
C LEU A 53 -7.34 -2.63 -5.94
N LEU A 54 -7.02 -2.77 -4.66
CA LEU A 54 -7.98 -2.53 -3.58
C LEU A 54 -8.42 -1.06 -3.53
N VAL A 55 -7.50 -0.11 -3.72
CA VAL A 55 -7.84 1.32 -3.79
C VAL A 55 -8.72 1.61 -5.01
N LEU A 56 -8.39 1.06 -6.19
CA LEU A 56 -9.23 1.20 -7.40
C LEU A 56 -10.64 0.65 -7.22
N GLN A 57 -10.77 -0.45 -6.47
CA GLN A 57 -12.06 -1.09 -6.18
C GLN A 57 -12.85 -0.38 -5.07
N ASN A 58 -12.34 0.72 -4.52
CA ASN A 58 -12.91 1.42 -3.36
C ASN A 58 -13.00 0.53 -2.10
N ASN A 59 -12.10 -0.44 -1.96
CA ASN A 59 -12.00 -1.32 -0.80
C ASN A 59 -11.09 -0.77 0.31
N VAL A 60 -10.47 0.39 0.10
CA VAL A 60 -9.67 1.11 1.10
C VAL A 60 -10.36 2.44 1.38
N MET A 61 -10.88 2.63 2.59
CA MET A 61 -11.68 3.80 2.90
C MET A 61 -10.84 5.08 3.03
N GLY A 62 -11.32 6.16 2.43
CA GLY A 62 -10.72 7.50 2.58
C GLY A 62 -9.37 7.67 1.88
N VAL A 63 -9.01 6.80 0.95
CA VAL A 63 -7.74 6.84 0.20
C VAL A 63 -8.01 6.93 -1.29
N LYS A 64 -7.26 7.78 -2.02
CA LYS A 64 -7.28 7.83 -3.49
C LYS A 64 -5.87 7.85 -4.06
N ILE A 65 -5.75 7.40 -5.30
CA ILE A 65 -4.51 7.55 -6.08
C ILE A 65 -4.43 8.99 -6.58
N ILE A 66 -3.30 9.65 -6.33
CA ILE A 66 -3.02 11.01 -6.82
C ILE A 66 -1.98 11.05 -7.94
N GLU A 67 -1.08 10.07 -7.96
CA GLU A 67 -0.03 9.95 -8.96
C GLU A 67 0.14 8.46 -9.27
N ASN A 68 -0.09 8.09 -10.53
CA ASN A 68 0.07 6.72 -10.99
C ASN A 68 1.31 6.66 -11.88
N ASN A 69 2.38 6.05 -11.37
CA ASN A 69 3.53 5.76 -12.21
C ASN A 69 3.22 4.52 -13.04
N MET A 70 3.16 4.68 -14.37
CA MET A 70 2.89 3.57 -15.29
C MET A 70 4.05 2.56 -15.39
N GLU A 71 5.24 2.93 -14.92
CA GLU A 71 6.43 2.07 -14.98
C GLU A 71 6.52 1.12 -13.77
N THR A 72 6.12 1.56 -12.57
CA THR A 72 6.24 0.77 -11.34
C THR A 72 5.07 1.03 -10.37
N VAL A 73 4.27 -0.02 -10.09
CA VAL A 73 3.11 0.10 -9.18
C VAL A 73 3.51 0.44 -7.73
N CYS A 74 4.76 0.18 -7.35
CA CYS A 74 5.28 0.55 -6.02
C CYS A 74 5.56 2.05 -5.84
N GLU A 75 5.63 2.82 -6.92
CA GLU A 75 5.82 4.28 -6.88
C GLU A 75 4.50 5.04 -6.95
N VAL A 76 3.36 4.33 -7.01
CA VAL A 76 2.04 4.96 -6.95
C VAL A 76 1.89 5.71 -5.64
N LYS A 77 1.51 6.99 -5.75
CA LYS A 77 1.21 7.84 -4.59
C LYS A 77 -0.26 7.86 -4.30
N TYR A 78 -0.57 7.73 -3.03
CA TYR A 78 -1.90 7.75 -2.47
C TYR A 78 -2.06 8.96 -1.57
N LYS A 79 -3.26 9.54 -1.56
CA LYS A 79 -3.65 10.64 -0.68
C LYS A 79 -4.84 10.26 0.16
N LYS A 80 -4.82 10.68 1.41
CA LYS A 80 -5.96 10.54 2.31
C LYS A 80 -6.95 11.70 2.09
N MET A 81 -8.24 11.39 2.04
CA MET A 81 -9.31 12.32 1.66
C MET A 81 -10.21 12.72 2.83
N PHE A 82 -9.64 12.91 4.02
CA PHE A 82 -10.39 13.39 5.19
C PHE A 82 -10.88 14.83 5.04
#